data_AF-A0A954VBT1-F1
#
_entry.id   AF-A0A954VBT1-F1
#
_cell.length_a   1.000
_cell.length_b   1.000
_cell.length_c   1.000
_cell.angle_alpha   90.00
_cell.angle_beta   90.00
_cell.angle_gamma   90.00
#
_symmetry.space_group_name_H-M   'P 1'
#
loop_
_entity.id
_entity.type
_entity.pdbx_description
1 polymer ?
#
loop_
_entity_poly.entity_id
_entity_poly.type
_entity_poly.pdbx_seq_one_letter_code
_entity_poly.pdbx_strand_id
1 'polypeptide(L)'
;RRRWLELAISAMMLALMAYTLWLVRNRERKEPGPEPVPVTQHRDGTPLARQFRLTLLEPAGVASKGPGQVYQFTDGHMLSLQVDVGQNCYLGIWLVGPDGKEQLLFPEPGKHHDHYFEPGRHDLPTLELSPSEGPEDILVCATTNYWAEQAGVDHGHRVVFLDPQELAKYGTLSRGAKLATSAAAETRLPFFVNERKP
;
A
#
# COMPACT_ATOMS: atom_id res chain seq x y z
N ARG A 1 66.70 -10.41 7.94
CA ARG A 1 65.99 -9.13 7.64
C ARG A 1 65.00 -9.27 6.47
N ARG A 2 65.40 -9.81 5.31
CA ARG A 2 64.52 -9.98 4.13
C ARG A 2 63.22 -10.77 4.39
N ARG A 3 63.29 -11.90 5.11
CA ARG A 3 62.12 -12.73 5.48
C ARG A 3 61.08 -12.02 6.36
N TRP A 4 61.51 -11.08 7.20
CA TRP A 4 60.59 -10.30 8.05
C TRP A 4 59.82 -9.25 7.26
N LEU A 5 60.42 -8.74 6.17
CA LEU A 5 59.78 -7.79 5.28
C LEU A 5 58.67 -8.47 4.45
N GLU A 6 58.90 -9.69 3.96
CA GLU A 6 57.91 -10.45 3.17
C GLU A 6 56.69 -10.86 4.01
N LEU A 7 56.89 -11.19 5.28
CA LEU A 7 55.81 -11.47 6.22
C LEU A 7 54.97 -10.21 6.51
N ALA A 8 55.61 -9.06 6.68
CA ALA A 8 54.91 -7.79 6.92
C ALA A 8 54.04 -7.37 5.72
N ILE A 9 54.55 -7.54 4.50
CA ILE A 9 53.81 -7.21 3.27
C ILE A 9 52.59 -8.14 3.10
N SER A 10 52.77 -9.43 3.34
CA SER A 10 51.69 -10.42 3.23
C SER A 10 50.56 -10.14 4.24
N ALA A 11 50.91 -9.80 5.49
CA ALA A 11 49.94 -9.45 6.52
C ALA A 11 49.17 -8.17 6.16
N MET A 12 49.85 -7.16 5.61
CA MET A 12 49.21 -5.91 5.18
C MET A 12 48.22 -6.13 4.03
N MET A 13 48.56 -6.96 3.05
CA MET A 13 47.64 -7.31 1.95
C MET A 13 46.39 -8.05 2.43
N LEU A 14 46.54 -8.99 3.36
CA LEU A 14 45.41 -9.69 3.97
C LEU A 14 44.50 -8.74 4.75
N ALA A 15 45.07 -7.81 5.52
CA ALA A 15 44.30 -6.79 6.22
C ALA A 15 43.53 -5.87 5.25
N LEU A 16 44.16 -5.50 4.13
CA LEU A 16 43.53 -4.66 3.12
C LEU A 16 42.34 -5.38 2.44
N MET A 17 42.51 -6.66 2.09
CA MET A 17 41.41 -7.46 1.53
C MET A 17 40.28 -7.69 2.52
N ALA A 18 40.60 -7.96 3.79
CA ALA A 18 39.58 -8.10 4.82
C ALA A 18 38.78 -6.79 5.00
N TYR A 19 39.45 -5.65 4.93
CA TYR A 19 38.82 -4.34 5.02
C TYR A 19 37.93 -4.01 3.81
N THR A 20 38.36 -4.34 2.59
CA THR A 20 37.53 -4.13 1.40
C THR A 20 36.30 -5.06 1.40
N LEU A 21 36.46 -6.32 1.79
CA LEU A 21 35.34 -7.25 1.99
C LEU A 21 34.36 -6.75 3.06
N TRP A 22 34.87 -6.20 4.16
CA TRP A 22 34.06 -5.61 5.21
C TRP A 22 33.28 -4.38 4.70
N LEU A 23 33.92 -3.49 3.93
CA LEU A 23 33.25 -2.33 3.32
C LEU A 23 32.16 -2.75 2.33
N VAL A 24 32.42 -3.74 1.46
CA VAL A 24 31.42 -4.23 0.50
C VAL A 24 30.23 -4.84 1.24
N ARG A 25 30.48 -5.66 2.26
CA ARG A 25 29.42 -6.29 3.07
C ARG A 25 28.60 -5.29 3.88
N ASN A 26 29.22 -4.22 4.38
CA ASN A 26 28.51 -3.18 5.13
C ASN A 26 27.80 -2.17 4.24
N ARG A 27 28.23 -1.98 2.98
CA ARG A 27 27.54 -1.12 2.01
C ARG A 27 26.15 -1.67 1.64
N GLU A 28 25.95 -2.99 1.77
CA GLU A 28 24.66 -3.65 1.56
C GLU A 28 23.74 -3.59 2.78
N ARG A 29 24.26 -3.27 3.97
CA ARG A 29 23.42 -2.90 5.12
C ARG A 29 22.94 -1.47 4.91
N LYS A 30 21.92 -1.29 4.07
CA LYS A 30 21.04 -0.13 4.19
C LYS A 30 20.58 -0.09 5.65
N GLU A 31 20.94 0.97 6.37
CA GLU A 31 20.29 1.28 7.64
C GLU A 31 18.78 1.20 7.39
N PRO A 32 17.98 0.55 8.27
CA PRO A 32 16.55 0.62 8.16
C PRO A 32 16.21 2.11 8.16
N GLY A 33 15.71 2.60 7.02
CA GLY A 33 15.26 3.98 6.93
C GLY A 33 14.24 4.25 8.04
N PRO A 34 14.08 5.51 8.47
CA PRO A 34 13.07 5.84 9.48
C PRO A 34 11.75 5.16 9.10
N GLU A 35 11.16 4.43 10.06
CA GLU A 35 9.90 3.72 9.83
C GLU A 35 8.89 4.71 9.23
N PRO A 36 8.20 4.35 8.14
CA PRO A 36 7.28 5.26 7.50
C PRO A 36 6.18 5.65 8.49
N VAL A 37 6.01 6.94 8.76
CA VAL A 37 4.88 7.46 9.53
C VAL A 37 3.59 7.18 8.74
N PRO A 38 2.73 6.26 9.20
CA PRO A 38 1.60 5.80 8.41
C PRO A 38 0.51 6.88 8.35
N VAL A 39 -0.15 7.05 7.20
CA VAL A 39 -1.32 7.93 7.06
C VAL A 39 -2.37 7.53 8.09
N THR A 40 -2.75 8.44 8.99
CA THR A 40 -3.65 8.16 10.15
C THR A 40 -5.08 8.59 9.95
N GLN A 41 -5.38 9.38 8.91
CA GLN A 41 -6.68 10.01 8.70
C GLN A 41 -7.13 9.89 7.24
N HIS A 42 -8.44 9.98 7.01
CA HIS A 42 -9.09 10.20 5.72
C HIS A 42 -8.92 11.65 5.25
N ARG A 43 -9.29 11.96 3.99
CA ARG A 43 -9.20 13.35 3.45
C ARG A 43 -10.09 14.34 4.20
N ASP A 44 -11.19 13.86 4.76
CA ASP A 44 -12.14 14.64 5.56
C ASP A 44 -11.68 14.85 7.02
N GLY A 45 -10.49 14.34 7.39
CA GLY A 45 -9.93 14.44 8.73
C GLY A 45 -10.42 13.36 9.71
N THR A 46 -11.31 12.46 9.27
CA THR A 46 -11.75 11.34 10.12
C THR A 46 -10.60 10.33 10.31
N PRO A 47 -10.42 9.75 11.50
CA PRO A 47 -9.33 8.81 11.74
C PRO A 47 -9.59 7.49 11.01
N LEU A 48 -8.52 6.89 10.46
CA LEU A 48 -8.59 5.53 9.90
C LEU A 48 -8.89 4.51 11.00
N ALA A 49 -9.74 3.54 10.69
CA ALA A 49 -9.94 2.38 11.57
C ALA A 49 -8.64 1.60 11.73
N ARG A 50 -8.28 1.22 12.96
CA ARG A 50 -7.03 0.51 13.28
C ARG A 50 -7.22 -0.53 14.39
N GLN A 51 -8.34 -1.26 14.36
CA GLN A 51 -8.65 -2.24 15.42
C GLN A 51 -7.76 -3.48 15.36
N PHE A 52 -7.10 -3.73 14.23
CA PHE A 52 -6.06 -4.75 14.06
C PHE A 52 -4.99 -4.27 13.06
N ARG A 53 -3.87 -5.01 12.98
CA ARG A 53 -2.78 -4.69 12.06
C ARG A 53 -3.24 -4.90 10.60
N LEU A 54 -3.21 -3.83 9.83
CA LEU A 54 -3.30 -3.87 8.37
C LEU A 54 -2.25 -2.90 7.84
N THR A 55 -1.28 -3.43 7.11
CA THR A 55 -0.19 -2.63 6.55
C THR A 55 -0.15 -2.83 5.05
N LEU A 56 -0.23 -1.74 4.28
CA LEU A 56 0.12 -1.76 2.87
C LEU A 56 1.63 -1.62 2.75
N LEU A 57 2.28 -2.57 2.10
CA LEU A 57 3.71 -2.52 1.85
C LEU A 57 4.00 -1.56 0.69
N GLU A 58 5.15 -0.88 0.76
CA GLU A 58 5.50 0.10 -0.27
C GLU A 58 5.58 -0.56 -1.66
N PRO A 59 5.07 0.11 -2.71
CA PRO A 59 5.21 -0.37 -4.07
C PRO A 59 6.68 -0.58 -4.44
N ALA A 60 7.02 -1.78 -4.93
CA ALA A 60 8.39 -2.07 -5.35
C ALA A 60 8.81 -1.15 -6.51
N GLY A 61 10.03 -0.61 -6.44
CA GLY A 61 10.63 0.15 -7.55
C GLY A 61 10.18 1.60 -7.66
N VAL A 62 9.34 2.11 -6.76
CA VAL A 62 8.96 3.54 -6.73
C VAL A 62 9.65 4.23 -5.57
N ALA A 63 10.44 5.26 -5.88
CA ALA A 63 11.08 6.07 -4.87
C ALA A 63 10.01 6.91 -4.16
N SER A 64 9.61 6.50 -2.95
CA SER A 64 8.89 7.40 -2.05
C SER A 64 9.84 8.53 -1.63
N LYS A 65 9.37 9.78 -1.66
CA LYS A 65 10.12 10.92 -1.13
C LYS A 65 10.01 11.05 0.39
N GLY A 66 9.40 10.06 1.04
CA GLY A 66 9.16 9.98 2.48
C GLY A 66 7.72 9.59 2.82
N PRO A 67 7.44 9.23 4.09
CA PRO A 67 6.11 8.84 4.54
C PRO A 67 5.07 9.96 4.42
N GLY A 68 3.83 9.59 4.11
CA GLY A 68 2.71 10.53 3.92
C GLY A 68 2.81 11.36 2.64
N GLN A 69 3.82 11.14 1.81
CA GLN A 69 3.95 11.82 0.52
C GLN A 69 3.21 11.08 -0.58
N VAL A 70 2.68 11.85 -1.51
CA VAL A 70 1.99 11.38 -2.70
C VAL A 70 2.99 10.65 -3.61
N TYR A 71 2.79 9.34 -3.80
CA TYR A 71 3.58 8.54 -4.74
C TYR A 71 3.36 9.06 -6.16
N GLN A 72 4.45 9.19 -6.91
CA GLN A 72 4.41 9.73 -8.28
C GLN A 72 4.61 8.58 -9.25
N PHE A 73 3.59 8.32 -10.05
CA PHE A 73 3.61 7.33 -11.12
C PHE A 73 3.52 8.02 -12.48
N THR A 74 3.73 7.24 -13.53
CA THR A 74 3.51 7.62 -14.92
C THR A 74 2.40 6.77 -15.50
N ASP A 75 1.72 7.29 -16.52
CA ASP A 75 0.73 6.55 -17.30
C ASP A 75 1.22 5.15 -17.73
N GLY A 76 0.35 4.15 -17.59
CA GLY A 76 0.61 2.74 -17.89
C GLY A 76 1.49 2.02 -16.85
N HIS A 77 1.74 2.64 -15.69
CA HIS A 77 2.51 1.98 -14.62
C HIS A 77 1.69 0.84 -13.99
N MET A 78 2.35 -0.31 -13.82
CA MET A 78 1.78 -1.50 -13.19
C MET A 78 2.09 -1.47 -11.69
N LEU A 79 1.10 -1.12 -10.88
CA LEU A 79 1.19 -1.04 -9.44
C LEU A 79 0.87 -2.40 -8.81
N SER A 80 1.88 -3.12 -8.36
CA SER A 80 1.70 -4.33 -7.54
C SER A 80 1.58 -3.96 -6.06
N LEU A 81 0.45 -4.31 -5.46
CA LEU A 81 0.16 -4.06 -4.06
C LEU A 81 0.42 -5.32 -3.23
N GLN A 82 0.94 -5.13 -2.03
CA GLN A 82 1.06 -6.18 -1.03
C GLN A 82 0.52 -5.68 0.30
N VAL A 83 -0.15 -6.57 1.03
CA VAL A 83 -0.68 -6.30 2.35
C VAL A 83 -0.17 -7.28 3.38
N ASP A 84 0.06 -6.81 4.59
CA ASP A 84 0.29 -7.63 5.77
C ASP A 84 -0.92 -7.49 6.71
N VAL A 85 -1.62 -8.59 6.90
CA VAL A 85 -2.85 -8.68 7.68
C VAL A 85 -2.57 -9.34 9.02
N GLY A 86 -3.05 -8.76 10.11
CA GLY A 86 -2.80 -9.24 11.48
C GLY A 86 -3.74 -10.35 11.95
N GLN A 87 -4.85 -10.60 11.25
CA GLN A 87 -5.85 -11.62 11.60
C GLN A 87 -6.70 -12.00 10.38
N ASN A 88 -7.56 -13.01 10.56
CA ASN A 88 -8.54 -13.41 9.55
C ASN A 88 -9.48 -12.25 9.24
N CYS A 89 -9.58 -11.84 7.98
CA CYS A 89 -10.46 -10.76 7.57
C CYS A 89 -10.89 -10.86 6.10
N TYR A 90 -11.89 -10.09 5.74
CA TYR A 90 -12.28 -9.78 4.38
C TYR A 90 -11.65 -8.45 3.98
N LEU A 91 -11.05 -8.39 2.79
CA LEU A 91 -10.29 -7.23 2.32
C LEU A 91 -10.90 -6.65 1.06
N GLY A 92 -10.93 -5.32 1.00
CA GLY A 92 -11.35 -4.58 -0.17
C GLY A 92 -10.35 -3.47 -0.49
N ILE A 93 -10.29 -3.12 -1.77
CA ILE A 93 -9.42 -2.08 -2.30
C ILE A 93 -10.29 -1.10 -3.08
N TRP A 94 -10.17 0.18 -2.75
CA TRP A 94 -10.86 1.27 -3.41
C TRP A 94 -9.87 2.26 -3.99
N LEU A 95 -10.19 2.80 -5.17
CA LEU A 95 -9.61 4.02 -5.68
C LEU A 95 -10.44 5.20 -5.17
N VAL A 96 -9.78 6.18 -4.54
CA VAL A 96 -10.39 7.43 -4.10
C VAL A 96 -9.89 8.55 -5.01
N GLY A 97 -10.78 9.06 -5.85
CA GLY A 97 -10.49 10.11 -6.81
C GLY A 97 -10.24 11.49 -6.17
N PRO A 98 -9.80 12.48 -6.96
CA PRO A 98 -9.55 13.84 -6.47
C PRO A 98 -10.81 14.53 -5.92
N ASP A 99 -11.98 14.19 -6.44
CA ASP A 99 -13.30 14.68 -6.02
C ASP A 99 -13.88 13.91 -4.82
N GLY A 100 -13.13 12.98 -4.25
CA GLY A 100 -13.54 12.14 -3.12
C GLY A 100 -14.47 10.99 -3.50
N LYS A 101 -14.71 10.77 -4.80
CA LYS A 101 -15.44 9.60 -5.28
C LYS A 101 -14.64 8.33 -5.05
N GLU A 102 -15.33 7.27 -4.67
CA GLU A 102 -14.73 5.98 -4.37
C GLU A 102 -15.20 4.94 -5.37
N GLN A 103 -14.25 4.19 -5.93
CA GLN A 103 -14.49 3.09 -6.86
C GLN A 103 -13.89 1.82 -6.28
N LEU A 104 -14.70 0.76 -6.17
CA LEU A 104 -14.21 -0.56 -5.76
C LEU A 104 -13.34 -1.17 -6.87
N LEU A 105 -12.09 -1.50 -6.54
CA LEU A 105 -11.15 -2.20 -7.42
C LEU A 105 -11.06 -3.70 -7.09
N PHE A 106 -11.21 -4.06 -5.81
CA PHE A 106 -11.17 -5.44 -5.36
C PHE A 106 -12.09 -5.62 -4.13
N PRO A 107 -12.87 -6.72 -4.04
CA PRO A 107 -13.09 -7.71 -5.09
C PRO A 107 -13.80 -7.11 -6.32
N GLU A 108 -13.52 -7.67 -7.49
CA GLU A 108 -14.16 -7.31 -8.75
C GLU A 108 -15.39 -8.20 -8.91
N PRO A 109 -16.61 -7.62 -9.02
CA PRO A 109 -17.84 -8.39 -9.06
C PRO A 109 -17.84 -9.44 -10.15
N GLY A 110 -18.16 -10.68 -9.78
CA GLY A 110 -18.25 -11.79 -10.74
C GLY A 110 -16.92 -12.33 -11.26
N LYS A 111 -15.79 -11.79 -10.80
CA LYS A 111 -14.44 -12.31 -11.12
C LYS A 111 -13.73 -12.82 -9.87
N HIS A 112 -13.94 -12.16 -8.75
CA HIS A 112 -13.46 -12.60 -7.45
C HIS A 112 -14.67 -13.17 -6.70
N HIS A 113 -14.51 -14.34 -6.09
CA HIS A 113 -15.55 -14.96 -5.25
C HIS A 113 -15.10 -15.08 -3.80
N ASP A 114 -13.80 -14.95 -3.58
CA ASP A 114 -13.19 -14.98 -2.27
C ASP A 114 -12.27 -13.77 -2.12
N HIS A 115 -12.51 -13.03 -1.04
CA HIS A 115 -11.73 -11.89 -0.61
C HIS A 115 -11.42 -12.03 0.89
N TYR A 116 -11.47 -13.26 1.39
CA TYR A 116 -10.99 -13.65 2.71
C TYR A 116 -9.48 -13.82 2.70
N PHE A 117 -8.83 -13.28 3.73
CA PHE A 117 -7.39 -13.33 3.93
C PHE A 117 -7.10 -13.81 5.34
N GLU A 118 -6.21 -14.79 5.44
CA GLU A 118 -5.63 -15.23 6.71
C GLU A 118 -4.54 -14.25 7.17
N PRO A 119 -4.12 -14.26 8.44
CA PRO A 119 -3.02 -13.43 8.88
C PRO A 119 -1.72 -13.75 8.14
N GLY A 120 -0.99 -12.72 7.74
CA GLY A 120 0.25 -12.83 6.99
C GLY A 120 0.35 -11.85 5.84
N ARG A 121 1.38 -12.04 5.01
CA ARG A 121 1.62 -11.23 3.82
C ARG A 121 0.92 -11.85 2.61
N HIS A 122 0.22 -11.03 1.86
CA HIS A 122 -0.52 -11.43 0.67
C HIS A 122 -0.24 -10.47 -0.47
N ASP A 123 -0.07 -11.04 -1.66
CA ASP A 123 -0.05 -10.31 -2.91
C ASP A 123 -1.49 -9.95 -3.30
N LEU A 124 -1.71 -8.70 -3.69
CA LEU A 124 -2.97 -8.22 -4.21
C LEU A 124 -2.90 -8.08 -5.74
N PRO A 125 -4.04 -7.92 -6.43
CA PRO A 125 -4.05 -7.70 -7.87
C PRO A 125 -3.17 -6.51 -8.27
N THR A 126 -2.44 -6.68 -9.37
CA THR A 126 -1.70 -5.59 -10.00
C THR A 126 -2.67 -4.65 -10.70
N LEU A 127 -2.53 -3.36 -10.44
CA LEU A 127 -3.37 -2.30 -11.01
C LEU A 127 -2.60 -1.59 -12.13
N GLU A 128 -3.23 -1.41 -13.28
CA GLU A 128 -2.71 -0.52 -14.32
C GLU A 128 -3.20 0.91 -14.04
N LEU A 129 -2.27 1.85 -13.87
CA LEU A 129 -2.57 3.23 -13.54
C LEU A 129 -2.75 4.09 -14.79
N SER A 130 -3.84 4.86 -14.83
CA SER A 130 -4.12 5.86 -15.86
C SER A 130 -3.85 7.28 -15.36
N PRO A 131 -3.66 8.28 -16.25
CA PRO A 131 -3.39 9.65 -15.84
C PRO A 131 -4.50 10.21 -14.97
N SER A 132 -4.12 10.95 -13.93
CA SER A 132 -5.05 11.54 -12.96
C SER A 132 -5.04 13.06 -13.06
N GLU A 133 -6.20 13.70 -12.96
CA GLU A 133 -6.32 15.17 -12.94
C GLU A 133 -5.81 15.81 -11.63
N GLY A 134 -5.66 15.01 -10.57
CA GLY A 134 -5.19 15.43 -9.26
C GLY A 134 -4.80 14.25 -8.38
N PRO A 135 -4.32 14.48 -7.14
CA PRO A 135 -3.95 13.40 -6.24
C PRO A 135 -5.13 12.46 -5.92
N GLU A 136 -4.84 11.18 -5.94
CA GLU A 136 -5.76 10.06 -5.67
C GLU A 136 -5.25 9.25 -4.48
N ASP A 137 -6.05 8.29 -4.00
CA ASP A 137 -5.57 7.32 -3.02
C ASP A 137 -6.01 5.91 -3.39
N ILE A 138 -5.13 4.95 -3.13
CA ILE A 138 -5.59 3.58 -2.91
C ILE A 138 -5.94 3.47 -1.43
N LEU A 139 -7.20 3.17 -1.15
CA LEU A 139 -7.68 2.83 0.18
C LEU A 139 -7.85 1.32 0.27
N VAL A 140 -7.24 0.71 1.28
CA VAL A 140 -7.46 -0.69 1.62
C VAL A 140 -8.23 -0.73 2.92
N CYS A 141 -9.38 -1.39 2.90
CA CYS A 141 -10.18 -1.66 4.10
C CYS A 141 -10.22 -3.16 4.36
N ALA A 142 -10.20 -3.53 5.62
CA ALA A 142 -10.35 -4.90 6.06
C ALA A 142 -11.34 -4.98 7.22
N THR A 143 -12.17 -6.02 7.25
CA THR A 143 -13.10 -6.28 8.36
C THR A 143 -13.19 -7.76 8.68
N THR A 144 -13.49 -8.13 9.92
CA THR A 144 -13.61 -9.53 10.33
C THR A 144 -14.92 -10.19 9.87
N ASN A 145 -15.89 -9.40 9.42
CA ASN A 145 -17.18 -9.90 8.95
C ASN A 145 -17.21 -10.04 7.43
N TYR A 146 -17.88 -11.06 6.94
CA TYR A 146 -18.13 -11.16 5.50
C TYR A 146 -18.93 -9.93 5.04
N TRP A 147 -18.49 -9.29 3.95
CA TRP A 147 -19.35 -8.40 3.19
C TRP A 147 -19.65 -9.06 1.84
N ALA A 148 -20.90 -9.05 1.42
CA ALA A 148 -21.27 -9.56 0.11
C ALA A 148 -20.93 -8.52 -0.97
N GLU A 149 -20.57 -8.98 -2.16
CA GLU A 149 -20.48 -8.15 -3.37
C GLU A 149 -21.90 -7.66 -3.74
N GLN A 150 -22.36 -6.56 -3.15
CA GLN A 150 -23.65 -5.98 -3.49
C GLN A 150 -23.53 -4.51 -3.86
N ALA A 151 -23.99 -4.22 -5.06
CA ALA A 151 -24.17 -2.89 -5.63
C ALA A 151 -24.94 -1.99 -4.65
N GLY A 152 -24.35 -0.85 -4.27
CA GLY A 152 -25.08 0.27 -3.69
C GLY A 152 -25.69 0.05 -2.30
N VAL A 153 -25.08 -0.75 -1.42
CA VAL A 153 -25.54 -0.88 -0.02
C VAL A 153 -24.49 -0.37 0.97
N ASP A 154 -24.96 0.45 1.94
CA ASP A 154 -24.19 0.97 3.07
C ASP A 154 -23.60 -0.17 3.92
N HIS A 155 -22.28 -0.26 4.01
CA HIS A 155 -21.59 -1.20 4.90
C HIS A 155 -20.54 -0.47 5.76
N GLY A 156 -20.92 -0.17 7.00
CA GLY A 156 -20.05 0.52 7.96
C GLY A 156 -20.08 2.04 7.80
N HIS A 157 -18.91 2.67 7.66
CA HIS A 157 -18.78 4.12 7.47
C HIS A 157 -18.90 4.56 5.99
N ARG A 158 -19.03 3.63 5.05
CA ARG A 158 -18.84 3.88 3.62
C ARG A 158 -19.92 3.24 2.76
N VAL A 159 -20.14 3.82 1.59
CA VAL A 159 -21.07 3.35 0.56
C VAL A 159 -20.24 2.83 -0.61
N VAL A 160 -20.54 1.63 -1.06
CA VAL A 160 -19.81 0.97 -2.15
C VAL A 160 -20.58 1.14 -3.45
N PHE A 161 -19.91 1.65 -4.48
CA PHE A 161 -20.45 1.76 -5.84
C PHE A 161 -19.58 0.94 -6.80
N LEU A 162 -20.22 0.19 -7.68
CA LEU A 162 -19.55 -0.74 -8.60
C LEU A 162 -19.08 -0.05 -9.88
N ASP A 163 -19.78 1.00 -10.31
CA ASP A 163 -19.45 1.71 -11.54
C ASP A 163 -19.71 3.24 -11.45
N PRO A 164 -19.12 4.03 -12.36
CA PRO A 164 -19.31 5.49 -12.38
C PRO A 164 -20.75 5.95 -12.62
N GLN A 165 -21.59 5.12 -13.25
CA GLN A 165 -23.00 5.45 -13.52
C GLN A 165 -23.85 5.28 -12.25
N GLU A 166 -23.56 4.28 -11.44
CA GLU A 166 -24.18 4.01 -10.15
C GLU A 166 -23.85 5.13 -9.14
N LEU A 167 -22.59 5.55 -9.11
CA LEU A 167 -22.12 6.67 -8.31
C LEU A 167 -22.81 7.99 -8.70
N ALA A 168 -22.98 8.26 -10.00
CA ALA A 168 -23.70 9.43 -10.48
C ALA A 168 -25.18 9.42 -10.06
N LYS A 169 -25.76 8.23 -9.88
CA LYS A 169 -27.17 8.04 -9.53
C LYS A 169 -27.44 8.11 -8.02
N TYR A 170 -26.50 7.68 -7.18
CA TYR A 170 -26.74 7.47 -5.74
C TYR A 170 -25.78 8.22 -4.81
N GLY A 171 -24.80 8.96 -5.32
CA GLY A 171 -23.79 9.67 -4.51
C GLY A 171 -24.31 10.76 -3.57
N THR A 172 -25.62 11.06 -3.57
CA THR A 172 -26.25 12.05 -2.68
C THR A 172 -26.96 11.47 -1.45
N LEU A 173 -27.09 10.14 -1.33
CA LEU A 173 -28.00 9.52 -0.34
C LEU A 173 -27.36 9.04 0.98
N SER A 174 -26.06 9.23 1.19
CA SER A 174 -25.34 8.51 2.24
C SER A 174 -25.29 9.24 3.60
N ARG A 175 -26.17 8.88 4.54
CA ARG A 175 -25.94 9.09 5.99
C ARG A 175 -26.26 7.83 6.80
N GLY A 176 -25.19 7.09 7.13
CA GLY A 176 -24.92 6.47 8.43
C GLY A 176 -25.90 5.44 9.00
N ALA A 177 -25.53 4.18 8.91
CA ALA A 177 -26.00 3.13 9.82
C ALA A 177 -24.80 2.37 10.44
N LYS A 178 -24.71 2.35 11.78
CA LYS A 178 -23.71 1.58 12.53
C LYS A 178 -24.15 0.13 12.64
N LEU A 179 -23.42 -0.80 12.02
CA LEU A 179 -23.49 -2.20 12.40
C LEU A 179 -22.54 -2.47 13.58
N ALA A 180 -23.05 -3.12 14.61
CA ALA A 180 -22.34 -3.40 15.85
C ALA A 180 -21.25 -4.48 15.68
N THR A 181 -20.14 -4.29 16.39
CA THR A 181 -19.15 -5.32 16.79
C THR A 181 -18.22 -5.96 15.74
N SER A 182 -18.11 -5.44 14.51
CA SER A 182 -17.04 -5.88 13.59
C SER A 182 -15.73 -5.13 13.86
N ALA A 183 -14.60 -5.84 13.97
CA ALA A 183 -13.29 -5.20 13.97
C ALA A 183 -12.91 -4.82 12.53
N ALA A 184 -12.47 -3.58 12.33
CA ALA A 184 -12.07 -3.01 11.05
C ALA A 184 -10.68 -2.37 11.13
N ALA A 185 -9.96 -2.43 10.02
CA ALA A 185 -8.68 -1.76 9.83
C ALA A 185 -8.63 -1.14 8.43
N GLU A 186 -8.01 0.04 8.33
CA GLU A 186 -7.89 0.81 7.10
C GLU A 186 -6.47 1.34 6.94
N THR A 187 -5.99 1.34 5.69
CA THR A 187 -4.71 1.96 5.32
C THR A 187 -4.83 2.64 3.96
N ARG A 188 -4.02 3.69 3.74
CA ARG A 188 -4.10 4.52 2.54
C ARG A 188 -2.73 4.71 1.89
N LEU A 189 -2.72 4.72 0.56
CA LEU A 189 -1.58 5.07 -0.29
C LEU A 189 -1.96 6.27 -1.16
N PRO A 190 -1.57 7.49 -0.78
CA PRO A 190 -1.78 8.66 -1.63
C PRO A 190 -0.87 8.58 -2.85
N PHE A 191 -1.41 8.84 -4.04
CA PHE A 191 -0.63 8.82 -5.28
C PHE A 191 -1.12 9.83 -6.32
N PHE A 192 -0.32 10.02 -7.36
CA PHE A 192 -0.61 10.86 -8.51
C PHE A 192 0.04 10.24 -9.76
N VAL A 193 -0.69 10.21 -10.87
CA VAL A 193 -0.24 9.63 -12.13
C VAL A 193 -0.05 10.74 -13.14
N ASN A 194 1.19 10.97 -13.52
CA ASN A 194 1.54 11.94 -14.56
C ASN A 194 1.28 11.35 -15.94
N GLU A 195 0.85 12.19 -16.88
CA GLU A 195 0.88 11.85 -18.30
C GLU A 195 2.30 11.46 -18.73
N ARG A 196 2.39 10.42 -19.57
CA ARG A 196 3.66 10.06 -20.19
C ARG A 196 4.03 11.13 -21.20
N LYS A 197 5.08 11.91 -20.90
CA LYS A 197 5.66 12.83 -21.89
C LYS A 197 6.15 12.01 -23.10
N PRO A 198 5.81 12.44 -24.33
CA PRO A 198 6.27 11.79 -25.55
C PRO A 198 7.80 11.87 -25.72
#